data_AF-A0ABD5ULA5-F1
#
_entry.id   AF-A0ABD5ULA5-F1
#
_cell.length_a   1.000
_cell.length_b   1.000
_cell.length_c   1.000
_cell.angle_alpha   90.00
_cell.angle_beta   90.00
_cell.angle_gamma   90.00
#
_symmetry.space_group_name_H-M   'P 1'
#
loop_
_entity.id
_entity.type
_entity.pdbx_description
1 polymer ?
#
loop_
_entity_poly.entity_id
_entity_poly.type
_entity_poly.pdbx_seq_one_letter_code
_entity_poly.pdbx_strand_id
1 'polypeptide(L)' 'MDRSRFVGLALFAFGLVFVSFIVRGTTRLFASYELAVALSAPILFAAAALLAGLVVLAALDATGIRRLE' A
#
# COMPACT_ATOMS: atom_id res chain seq x y z
N MET A 1 -10.01 -16.63 -0.93
CA MET A 1 -8.62 -16.11 -1.13
C MET A 1 -7.87 -16.60 0.05
N ASP A 2 -6.79 -17.31 -0.23
CA ASP A 2 -6.06 -17.95 0.84
C ASP A 2 -5.29 -16.92 1.67
N ARG A 3 -5.21 -17.16 2.99
CA ARG A 3 -4.51 -16.29 3.94
C ARG A 3 -3.08 -15.98 3.51
N SER A 4 -2.38 -16.94 2.92
CA SER A 4 -1.02 -16.74 2.41
C SER A 4 -0.97 -15.64 1.34
N ARG A 5 -1.95 -15.60 0.44
CA ARG A 5 -2.04 -14.56 -0.60
C ARG A 5 -2.45 -13.21 0.01
N PHE A 6 -3.35 -13.20 0.99
CA PHE A 6 -3.69 -12.00 1.74
C PHE A 6 -2.44 -11.37 2.39
N VAL A 7 -1.68 -12.17 3.12
CA VAL A 7 -0.46 -11.74 3.81
C VAL A 7 0.59 -11.26 2.80
N GLY A 8 0.77 -11.97 1.69
CA GLY A 8 1.66 -11.55 0.61
C GLY A 8 1.29 -10.18 0.03
N LEU A 9 0.00 -9.93 -0.22
CA LEU A 9 -0.48 -8.63 -0.69
C LEU A 9 -0.32 -7.53 0.36
N ALA A 10 -0.54 -7.85 1.64
CA ALA A 10 -0.34 -6.89 2.73
C ALA A 10 1.14 -6.48 2.86
N LEU A 11 2.06 -7.45 2.79
CA LEU A 11 3.50 -7.20 2.76
C LEU A 11 3.89 -6.37 1.53
N PHE A 12 3.35 -6.70 0.36
CA PHE A 12 3.58 -5.94 -0.86
C PHE A 12 3.09 -4.49 -0.73
N ALA A 13 1.88 -4.28 -0.19
CA ALA A 13 1.34 -2.94 0.04
C ALA A 13 2.21 -2.13 1.01
N PHE A 14 2.69 -2.75 2.08
CA PHE A 14 3.63 -2.13 3.02
C PHE A 14 4.96 -1.78 2.35
N GLY A 15 5.46 -2.66 1.49
CA GLY A 15 6.63 -2.41 0.65
C GLY A 15 6.44 -1.21 -0.29
N LEU A 16 5.26 -1.06 -0.91
CA LEU A 16 4.94 0.11 -1.73
C LEU A 16 4.94 1.41 -0.91
N VAL A 17 4.36 1.39 0.30
CA VAL A 17 4.43 2.54 1.22
C VAL A 17 5.90 2.90 1.48
N PHE A 18 6.72 1.92 1.85
CA PHE A 18 8.14 2.12 2.12
C PHE A 18 8.89 2.71 0.92
N VAL A 19 8.68 2.15 -0.28
CA VAL A 19 9.27 2.66 -1.52
C VAL A 19 8.82 4.10 -1.80
N SER A 20 7.55 4.44 -1.55
CA SER A 20 7.08 5.82 -1.73
C SER A 20 7.83 6.81 -0.84
N PHE A 21 8.14 6.43 0.40
CA PHE A 21 8.92 7.26 1.32
C PHE A 21 10.38 7.36 0.88
N ILE A 22 10.99 6.27 0.40
CA ILE A 22 12.34 6.33 -0.18
C ILE A 22 12.36 7.31 -1.34
N VAL A 23 11.46 7.16 -2.32
CA VAL A 23 11.38 8.04 -3.50
C VAL A 23 11.20 9.49 -3.08
N ARG A 24 10.30 9.77 -2.13
CA ARG A 24 10.07 11.14 -1.64
C ARG A 24 11.29 11.72 -0.93
N GLY A 25 11.89 10.92 -0.05
CA GLY A 25 13.05 11.31 0.75
C GLY A 25 14.26 11.60 -0.13
N THR A 26 14.59 10.67 -1.04
CA THR A 26 15.76 10.82 -1.92
C THR A 26 15.56 11.92 -2.96
N THR A 27 14.38 12.02 -3.58
CA THR A 27 14.11 13.08 -4.58
C THR A 27 14.24 14.46 -3.96
N ARG A 28 13.78 14.67 -2.72
CA ARG A 28 13.88 15.96 -2.03
C ARG A 28 15.34 16.38 -1.74
N LEU A 29 16.29 15.45 -1.74
CA LEU A 29 17.72 15.80 -1.61
C LEU A 29 18.27 16.50 -2.85
N PHE A 30 17.66 16.25 -4.03
CA PHE A 30 18.17 16.69 -5.32
C PHE A 30 17.21 17.59 -6.11
N ALA A 31 15.93 17.67 -5.72
CA ALA A 31 14.89 18.37 -6.46
C ALA A 31 13.84 19.02 -5.54
N SER A 32 12.91 19.77 -6.15
CA SER A 32 11.86 20.49 -5.42
C SER A 32 10.91 19.55 -4.70
N TYR A 33 10.24 20.08 -3.68
CA TYR A 33 9.26 19.34 -2.91
C TYR A 33 8.10 18.85 -3.78
N GLU A 34 7.60 19.69 -4.69
CA GLU A 34 6.51 19.38 -5.61
C GLU A 34 6.85 18.18 -6.49
N LEU A 35 8.08 18.12 -7.01
CA LEU A 35 8.54 16.98 -7.79
C LEU A 35 8.63 15.71 -6.94
N ALA A 36 9.18 15.83 -5.73
CA ALA A 36 9.24 14.70 -4.79
C ALA A 36 7.83 14.17 -4.45
N VAL A 37 6.84 15.05 -4.31
CA VAL A 37 5.43 14.65 -4.13
C VAL A 37 4.90 13.99 -5.39
N ALA A 38 5.06 14.59 -6.56
CA ALA A 38 4.53 14.08 -7.82
C ALA A 38 5.03 12.67 -8.15
N LEU A 39 6.30 12.36 -7.83
CA LEU A 39 6.89 11.05 -8.06
C LEU A 39 6.46 10.01 -7.00
N SER A 40 6.35 10.40 -5.74
CA SER A 40 6.00 9.45 -4.65
C SER A 40 4.50 9.20 -4.52
N ALA A 41 3.66 10.18 -4.88
CA ALA A 41 2.21 10.12 -4.69
C ALA A 41 1.53 8.95 -5.42
N PRO A 42 1.87 8.59 -6.69
CA PRO A 42 1.25 7.45 -7.36
C PRO A 42 1.55 6.12 -6.65
N ILE A 43 2.76 5.96 -6.14
CA ILE A 43 3.19 4.77 -5.39
C ILE A 43 2.40 4.67 -4.08
N LEU A 44 2.34 5.78 -3.34
CA LEU A 44 1.62 5.85 -2.08
C LEU A 44 0.11 5.64 -2.28
N PHE A 45 -0.45 6.19 -3.36
CA PHE A 45 -1.86 6.01 -3.71
C PHE A 45 -2.18 4.56 -4.04
N ALA A 46 -1.35 3.89 -4.85
CA ALA A 46 -1.50 2.47 -5.15
C ALA A 46 -1.43 1.62 -3.87
N ALA A 47 -0.48 1.93 -2.97
CA ALA A 47 -0.36 1.28 -1.67
C ALA A 47 -1.62 1.48 -0.81
N ALA A 48 -2.11 2.71 -0.71
CA ALA A 48 -3.30 3.06 0.05
C ALA A 48 -4.56 2.38 -0.50
N ALA A 49 -4.74 2.35 -1.81
CA ALA A 49 -5.86 1.66 -2.46
C ALA A 49 -5.83 0.15 -2.18
N LEU A 50 -4.65 -0.46 -2.28
CA LEU A 50 -4.46 -1.88 -1.97
C LEU A 50 -4.76 -2.17 -0.49
N LEU A 51 -4.22 -1.36 0.42
CA LEU A 51 -4.48 -1.48 1.86
C LEU A 51 -5.97 -1.32 2.18
N ALA A 52 -6.65 -0.33 1.61
CA ALA A 52 -8.08 -0.13 1.80
C ALA A 52 -8.88 -1.37 1.34
N GLY A 53 -8.54 -1.94 0.17
CA GLY A 53 -9.15 -3.18 -0.31
C GLY A 53 -8.92 -4.36 0.63
N LEU A 54 -7.70 -4.51 1.15
CA LEU A 54 -7.36 -5.56 2.12
C LEU A 54 -8.10 -5.37 3.45
N VAL A 55 -8.24 -4.13 3.95
CA VAL A 55 -9.01 -3.83 5.16
C VAL A 55 -10.49 -4.21 4.98
N VAL A 56 -11.09 -3.88 3.83
CA VAL A 56 -12.46 -4.30 3.52
C VAL A 56 -12.58 -5.83 3.52
N LEU A 57 -11.64 -6.54 2.87
CA LEU A 57 -11.66 -8.00 2.86
C LEU A 57 -11.49 -8.59 4.26
N ALA A 58 -10.61 -8.03 5.09
CA ALA A 58 -10.43 -8.46 6.48
C ALA A 58 -11.70 -8.21 7.31
N ALA A 59 -12.40 -7.09 7.09
CA ALA A 59 -13.66 -6.79 7.76
C ALA A 59 -14.77 -7.78 7.35
N LEU A 60 -14.85 -8.15 6.06
CA LEU A 60 -15.78 -9.16 5.57
C LEU A 60 -15.50 -10.56 6.15
N ASP A 61 -14.23 -10.89 6.38
CA ASP A 61 -13.82 -12.13 7.05
C ASP A 61 -14.19 -12.12 8.53
N ALA A 62 -13.88 -11.02 9.24
CA ALA A 62 -14.19 -10.84 10.65
C ALA A 62 -15.71 -10.88 10.94
N THR A 63 -16.52 -10.42 9.98
CA THR A 63 -18.00 -10.46 10.08
C THR A 63 -18.60 -11.77 9.56
N GLY A 64 -17.78 -12.69 9.03
CA GLY A 64 -18.22 -13.98 8.50
C GLY A 64 -18.95 -13.90 7.15
N ILE A 65 -19.05 -12.71 6.53
CA ILE A 65 -19.71 -12.50 5.24
C ILE A 65 -18.91 -13.16 4.11
N ARG A 66 -17.57 -13.06 4.16
CA ARG A 66 -16.67 -13.68 3.18
C ARG A 66 -15.41 -14.17 3.87
N ARG A 67 -15.19 -15.48 3.90
CA ARG A 67 -14.01 -16.06 4.52
C ARG A 67 -12.75 -15.92 3.68
N LEU A 68 -11.64 -15.61 4.35
CA LEU A 68 -10.29 -15.82 3.88
C LEU A 68 -9.90 -17.26 4.22
N GLU A 69 -9.66 -18.05 3.17
CA GLU A 69 -9.42 -19.50 3.24
C GLU A 69 -8.04 -19.83 3.84
#